data_AF-A0A517P1I8-F1
#
_entry.id   AF-A0A517P1I8-F1
#
_cell.length_a   1.000
_cell.length_b   1.000
_cell.length_c   1.000
_cell.angle_alpha   90.00
_cell.angle_beta   90.00
_cell.angle_gamma   90.00
#
_symmetry.space_group_name_H-M   'P 1'
#
loop_
_entity.id
_entity.type
_entity.pdbx_description
1 polymer ?
#
loop_
_entity_poly.entity_id
_entity_poly.type
_entity_poly.pdbx_seq_one_letter_code
_entity_poly.pdbx_strand_id
1 'polypeptide(L)'
;MTQDDDLEADSTDSSSPSKPWMKFAGLGMELASYSLGLAAIGYVIDLQRGHDKPYGAAAGTLVGFAFGMFRFIQRVSQTPQ
;
A
#
# COMPACT_ATOMS: atom_id res chain seq x y z
N MET A 1 -39.32 -14.84 40.34
CA MET A 1 -39.35 -14.49 38.91
C MET A 1 -37.97 -13.92 38.64
N THR A 2 -37.12 -14.72 37.99
CA THR A 2 -35.70 -14.46 37.80
C THR A 2 -35.53 -13.29 36.83
N GLN A 3 -34.51 -12.50 37.12
CA GLN A 3 -34.02 -11.38 36.34
C GLN A 3 -33.55 -11.93 34.99
N ASP A 4 -34.34 -11.78 33.94
CA ASP A 4 -33.95 -12.15 32.58
C ASP A 4 -32.97 -11.11 32.06
N ASP A 5 -31.74 -11.36 32.48
CA ASP A 5 -30.44 -11.01 31.91
C ASP A 5 -30.47 -10.12 30.67
N ASP A 6 -29.90 -8.94 30.91
CA ASP A 6 -29.37 -7.98 29.97
C ASP A 6 -28.58 -8.66 28.85
N LEU A 7 -29.21 -8.88 27.70
CA LEU A 7 -28.51 -9.06 26.42
C LEU A 7 -28.06 -7.68 25.93
N GLU A 8 -27.14 -7.08 26.67
CA GLU A 8 -26.24 -6.07 26.14
C GLU A 8 -25.44 -6.77 25.03
N ALA A 9 -25.83 -6.53 23.79
CA ALA A 9 -24.98 -6.80 22.65
C ALA A 9 -23.77 -5.86 22.78
N ASP A 10 -22.79 -6.28 23.57
CA ASP A 10 -21.41 -5.83 23.46
C ASP A 10 -20.96 -6.22 22.06
N SER A 11 -21.32 -5.39 21.10
CA SER A 11 -20.52 -5.22 19.89
C SER A 11 -19.22 -4.62 20.37
N THR A 12 -18.37 -5.50 20.91
CA THR A 12 -16.99 -5.22 21.26
C THR A 12 -16.39 -4.75 19.95
N ASP A 13 -16.32 -3.42 19.81
CA ASP A 13 -15.57 -2.77 18.76
C ASP A 13 -14.15 -3.30 18.92
N SER A 14 -13.82 -4.29 18.08
CA SER A 14 -12.51 -4.92 18.05
C SER A 14 -11.50 -3.97 17.40
N SER A 15 -11.57 -2.68 17.75
CA SER A 15 -10.55 -1.66 17.57
C SER A 15 -9.38 -1.96 18.50
N SER A 16 -8.83 -3.16 18.33
CA SER A 16 -7.49 -3.47 18.78
C SER A 16 -6.58 -2.37 18.25
N PRO A 17 -5.80 -1.70 19.12
CA PRO A 17 -5.04 -0.52 18.74
C PRO A 17 -4.15 -0.91 17.55
N SER A 18 -4.46 -0.36 16.37
CA SER A 18 -3.82 -0.72 15.10
C SER A 18 -2.33 -0.55 15.30
N LYS A 19 -1.64 -1.68 15.50
CA LYS A 19 -0.30 -1.68 16.05
C LYS A 19 0.60 -0.96 15.03
N PRO A 20 1.57 -0.11 15.43
CA PRO A 20 2.23 0.84 14.52
C PRO A 20 2.85 0.21 13.27
N TRP A 21 3.35 -1.02 13.38
CA TRP A 21 3.90 -1.83 12.29
C TRP A 21 2.92 -2.07 11.11
N MET A 22 1.60 -2.02 11.34
CA MET A 22 0.58 -2.32 10.35
C MET A 22 0.31 -1.11 9.45
N LYS A 23 0.49 0.10 10.00
CA LYS A 23 0.51 1.34 9.21
C LYS A 23 1.69 1.35 8.24
N PHE A 24 2.87 0.93 8.69
CA PHE A 24 4.06 0.81 7.84
C PHE A 24 3.90 -0.27 6.76
N ALA A 25 3.31 -1.42 7.09
CA ALA A 25 3.01 -2.46 6.10
C ALA A 25 2.02 -1.98 5.03
N GLY A 26 0.97 -1.26 5.42
CA GLY A 26 0.00 -0.67 4.49
C GLY A 26 0.65 0.36 3.55
N LEU A 27 1.52 1.22 4.10
CA LEU A 27 2.30 2.19 3.32
C LEU A 27 3.26 1.51 2.33
N GLY A 28 3.92 0.43 2.76
CA GLY A 28 4.79 -0.37 1.90
C GLY A 28 4.03 -1.08 0.77
N MET A 29 2.83 -1.58 1.05
CA MET A 29 1.94 -2.20 0.05
C MET A 29 1.50 -1.20 -1.02
N GLU A 30 1.11 0.02 -0.64
CA GLU A 30 0.82 1.07 -1.60
C GLU A 30 2.04 1.39 -2.48
N LEU A 31 3.22 1.54 -1.86
CA LEU A 31 4.47 1.80 -2.57
C LEU A 31 4.83 0.68 -3.56
N ALA A 32 4.72 -0.58 -3.13
CA ALA A 32 4.96 -1.75 -3.95
C ALA A 32 3.97 -1.81 -5.12
N SER A 33 2.68 -1.50 -4.89
CA SER A 33 1.66 -1.49 -5.94
C SER A 33 1.91 -0.44 -7.03
N TYR A 34 2.35 0.78 -6.66
CA TYR A 34 2.72 1.80 -7.66
C TYR A 34 3.96 1.39 -8.46
N SER A 35 4.97 0.86 -7.77
CA SER A 35 6.20 0.40 -8.40
C SER A 35 5.92 -0.74 -9.38
N LEU A 36 5.14 -1.74 -8.94
CA LEU A 36 4.78 -2.91 -9.73
C LEU A 36 3.83 -2.55 -10.88
N GLY A 37 2.89 -1.63 -10.67
CA GLY A 37 1.99 -1.14 -11.71
C GLY A 37 2.72 -0.42 -12.83
N LEU A 38 3.61 0.52 -12.51
CA LEU A 38 4.40 1.21 -13.54
C LEU A 38 5.45 0.30 -14.17
N ALA A 39 6.02 -0.64 -13.42
CA ALA A 39 6.90 -1.68 -13.95
C ALA A 39 6.20 -2.54 -15.00
N ALA A 40 4.97 -2.99 -14.70
CA ALA A 40 4.16 -3.79 -15.61
C ALA A 40 3.83 -3.00 -16.89
N ILE A 41 3.48 -1.72 -16.77
CA ILE A 41 3.25 -0.83 -17.92
C ILE A 41 4.53 -0.71 -18.76
N GLY A 42 5.68 -0.46 -18.11
CA GLY A 42 6.98 -0.39 -18.78
C GLY A 42 7.36 -1.68 -19.49
N TYR A 43 7.04 -2.83 -18.89
CA TYR A 43 7.28 -4.15 -19.47
C TYR A 43 6.40 -4.42 -20.69
N VAL A 44 5.13 -4.00 -20.68
CA VAL A 44 4.25 -4.09 -21.86
C VAL A 44 4.78 -3.22 -23.01
N ILE A 45 5.34 -2.05 -22.71
CA ILE A 45 5.96 -1.18 -23.71
C ILE A 45 7.23 -1.82 -24.30
N ASP A 46 8.04 -2.49 -23.48
CA ASP A 46 9.21 -3.23 -23.93
C ASP A 46 8.83 -4.41 -24.85
N LEU A 47 7.78 -5.15 -24.49
CA LEU A 47 7.23 -6.22 -25.33
C LEU A 47 6.80 -5.72 -26.71
N GLN A 48 6.16 -4.55 -26.78
CA GLN A 48 5.71 -3.96 -28.05
C GLN A 48 6.86 -3.45 -28.92
N ARG A 49 7.98 -3.01 -28.33
CA ARG A 49 9.14 -2.52 -29.08
C ARG A 49 10.10 -3.61 -29.54
N GLY A 50 9.91 -4.86 -29.12
CA GLY A 50 10.78 -5.98 -29.52
C GLY A 50 12.24 -5.78 -29.11
N HIS A 51 12.50 -4.94 -28.12
CA HIS A 51 13.85 -4.72 -27.62
C HIS A 51 14.23 -5.88 -26.69
N ASP A 52 15.29 -6.62 -27.02
CA ASP A 52 15.86 -7.69 -26.16
C ASP A 52 16.29 -7.19 -24.77
N LYS A 53 16.34 -5.87 -24.56
CA LYS A 53 16.76 -5.24 -23.31
C LYS A 53 15.57 -4.54 -22.63
N PRO A 54 15.31 -4.85 -21.34
CA PRO A 54 14.13 -4.38 -20.60
C PRO A 54 14.28 -2.93 -20.09
N TYR A 55 14.47 -1.98 -21.02
CA TYR A 55 14.69 -0.57 -20.68
C TYR A 55 13.42 0.14 -20.18
N GLY A 56 12.26 -0.17 -20.75
CA GLY A 56 10.95 0.35 -20.36
C GLY A 56 10.50 -0.18 -19.00
N ALA A 57 10.72 -1.46 -18.71
CA ALA A 57 10.49 -2.02 -17.37
C ALA A 57 11.42 -1.38 -16.33
N ALA A 58 12.70 -1.18 -16.65
CA ALA A 58 13.65 -0.48 -15.78
C ALA A 58 13.27 0.99 -15.55
N ALA A 59 12.84 1.71 -16.59
CA ALA A 59 12.36 3.08 -16.45
C ALA A 59 11.03 3.15 -15.67
N GLY A 60 10.09 2.24 -15.94
CA GLY A 60 8.81 2.16 -15.26
C GLY A 60 8.96 1.84 -13.77
N THR A 61 9.78 0.85 -13.43
CA THR A 61 10.13 0.54 -12.03
C THR A 61 10.76 1.75 -11.33
N LEU A 62 11.74 2.42 -11.95
CA LEU A 62 12.42 3.56 -11.35
C LEU A 62 11.46 4.73 -11.08
N VAL A 63 10.61 5.06 -12.05
CA VAL A 63 9.61 6.13 -11.92
C VAL A 63 8.54 5.77 -10.90
N GLY A 64 8.01 4.54 -10.94
CA GLY A 64 7.02 4.05 -9.98
C GLY A 64 7.55 4.00 -8.55
N PHE A 65 8.81 3.60 -8.38
CA PHE A 65 9.50 3.61 -7.10
C PHE A 65 9.70 5.03 -6.58
N ALA A 66 10.22 5.94 -7.41
CA ALA A 66 10.41 7.34 -7.02
C ALA A 66 9.10 8.02 -6.61
N PHE A 67 8.03 7.80 -7.38
CA PHE A 67 6.70 8.33 -7.08
C PHE A 67 6.10 7.72 -5.80
N GLY A 68 6.24 6.40 -5.64
CA GLY A 68 5.82 5.71 -4.42
C GLY A 68 6.53 6.24 -3.18
N MET A 69 7.86 6.41 -3.25
CA MET A 69 8.67 6.96 -2.15
C MET A 69 8.31 8.41 -1.84
N PHE A 70 8.07 9.24 -2.86
CA PHE A 70 7.61 10.62 -2.67
C PHE A 70 6.29 10.67 -1.89
N ARG A 71 5.32 9.81 -2.25
CA ARG A 71 4.03 9.73 -1.55
C ARG A 71 4.15 9.13 -0.15
N PHE A 72 5.06 8.19 0.06
CA PHE A 72 5.40 7.64 1.36
C PHE A 72 5.91 8.73 2.31
N ILE A 73 6.89 9.52 1.85
CA ILE A 73 7.47 10.62 2.63
C ILE A 73 6.38 11.64 2.98
N GLN A 74 5.54 12.04 2.02
CA GLN A 74 4.44 12.96 2.32
C GLN A 74 3.48 12.43 3.38
N ARG A 75 3.08 11.15 3.33
CA ARG A 75 2.16 10.58 4.32
C ARG A 75 2.79 10.49 5.71
N VAL A 76 4.07 10.12 5.78
CA VAL A 76 4.79 10.08 7.06
C VAL A 76 4.95 11.49 7.63
N SER A 77 5.28 12.48 6.79
CA SER A 77 5.43 13.88 7.19
C SER A 77 4.11 14.56 7.58
N GLN A 78 2.97 14.08 7.09
CA GLN A 78 1.63 14.59 7.44
C GLN A 78 1.04 13.94 8.69
N THR A 79 1.73 12.97 9.31
CA THR A 79 1.30 12.46 10.62
C THR A 79 1.76 13.47 11.68
N PRO A 80 0.87 14.30 12.27
CA PRO A 80 1.27 15.19 13.35
C PRO A 80 1.69 14.29 14.52
N GLN A 81 2.87 14.57 15.10
CA GLN A 81 3.22 14.07 16.43
C GLN A 81 2.31 14.73 17.46
#